data_AF-A0A3C0U8M2-F1
#
_entry.id   AF-A0A3C0U8M2-F1
#
_cell.length_a   1.000
_cell.length_b   1.000
_cell.length_c   1.000
_cell.angle_alpha   90.00
_cell.angle_beta   90.00
_cell.angle_gamma   90.00
#
_symmetry.space_group_name_H-M   'P 1'
#
loop_
_entity.id
_entity.type
_entity.pdbx_description
1 polymer ?
#
loop_
_entity_poly.entity_id
_entity_poly.type
_entity_poly.pdbx_seq_one_letter_code
_entity_poly.pdbx_strand_id
1 'polypeptide(L)'
;EIFGDRMHGFAQSGPEETRHINAWLVDNCFGDYYTRGGLSTREREMVTFCFLAAQGGCEPQLTAHAKANLNVGNEKALLIAVASQCMPYIGYPRTLNAIRCINDAAQDNRT
;
A
#
# COMPACT_ATOMS: atom_id res chain seq x y z
N GLU A 1 6.30 11.26 4.63
CA GLU A 1 4.84 11.12 4.79
C GLU A 1 4.39 9.91 3.99
N ILE A 2 3.43 9.09 4.48
CA ILE A 2 3.13 7.77 3.89
C ILE A 2 2.46 7.91 2.50
N PHE A 3 1.35 8.63 2.44
CA PHE A 3 0.56 8.80 1.21
C PHE A 3 0.65 10.21 0.61
N GLY A 4 1.22 11.19 1.31
CA GLY A 4 1.29 12.59 0.88
C GLY A 4 -0.05 13.32 0.96
N ASP A 5 -0.12 14.52 0.37
CA ASP A 5 -1.26 15.45 0.45
C ASP A 5 -2.60 14.89 -0.05
N ARG A 6 -2.59 13.82 -0.86
CA ARG A 6 -3.82 13.18 -1.40
C ARG A 6 -4.80 12.71 -0.32
N MET A 7 -4.34 12.52 0.91
CA MET A 7 -5.20 12.09 2.02
C MET A 7 -5.82 13.27 2.77
N HIS A 8 -5.34 14.50 2.58
CA HIS A 8 -5.94 15.69 3.18
C HIS A 8 -7.36 15.89 2.65
N GLY A 9 -8.33 15.98 3.57
CA GLY A 9 -9.75 16.14 3.24
C GLY A 9 -10.42 14.88 2.66
N PHE A 10 -9.72 13.75 2.54
CA PHE A 10 -10.28 12.54 1.93
C PHE A 10 -11.50 12.01 2.69
N ALA A 11 -11.49 12.09 4.02
CA ALA A 11 -12.60 11.67 4.88
C ALA A 11 -13.92 12.42 4.58
N GLN A 12 -13.85 13.65 4.08
CA GLN A 12 -15.01 14.46 3.72
C GLN A 12 -15.33 14.42 2.21
N SER A 13 -14.52 13.72 1.41
CA SER A 13 -14.63 13.69 -0.04
C SER A 13 -15.64 12.66 -0.55
N GLY A 14 -16.09 12.85 -1.80
CA GLY A 14 -16.98 11.93 -2.50
C GLY A 14 -18.49 12.18 -2.29
N PRO A 15 -19.35 11.38 -2.95
CA PRO A 15 -20.79 11.48 -2.86
C PRO A 15 -21.30 11.27 -1.42
N GLU A 16 -22.36 11.96 -1.02
CA GLU A 16 -22.88 11.92 0.36
C GLU A 16 -23.27 10.51 0.81
N GLU A 17 -23.86 9.73 -0.09
CA GLU A 17 -24.33 8.37 0.15
C GLU A 17 -23.20 7.37 0.45
N THR A 18 -21.95 7.68 0.08
CA THR A 18 -20.78 6.82 0.32
C THR A 18 -19.64 7.50 1.09
N ARG A 19 -19.73 8.81 1.37
CA ARG A 19 -18.70 9.59 2.08
C ARG A 19 -18.30 8.97 3.42
N HIS A 20 -19.26 8.37 4.12
CA HIS A 20 -19.03 7.68 5.39
C HIS A 20 -17.99 6.56 5.27
N ILE A 21 -17.88 5.89 4.10
CA ILE A 21 -16.85 4.87 3.85
C ILE A 21 -15.45 5.49 3.83
N ASN A 22 -15.30 6.68 3.24
CA ASN A 22 -14.02 7.40 3.25
C ASN A 22 -13.64 7.85 4.66
N ALA A 23 -14.61 8.35 5.43
CA ALA A 23 -14.41 8.69 6.83
C ALA A 23 -13.96 7.46 7.64
N TRP A 24 -14.66 6.32 7.49
CA TRP A 24 -14.27 5.07 8.14
C TRP A 24 -12.87 4.62 7.74
N LEU A 25 -12.51 4.72 6.46
CA LEU A 25 -11.17 4.36 6.00
C LEU A 25 -10.11 5.20 6.72
N VAL A 26 -10.30 6.53 6.79
CA VAL A 26 -9.33 7.41 7.43
C VAL A 26 -9.24 7.12 8.94
N ASP A 27 -10.38 7.03 9.62
CA ASP A 27 -10.45 6.81 11.06
C ASP A 27 -9.87 5.45 11.46
N ASN A 28 -10.23 4.37 10.75
CA ASN A 28 -9.74 3.03 11.07
C ASN A 28 -8.24 2.92 10.77
N CYS A 29 -7.81 3.34 9.58
CA CYS A 29 -6.41 3.20 9.20
C CYS A 29 -5.53 4.17 10.02
N PHE A 30 -5.67 5.48 9.79
CA PHE A 30 -4.76 6.48 10.32
C PHE A 30 -5.08 6.90 11.75
N GLY A 31 -6.36 6.83 12.16
CA GLY A 31 -6.80 7.14 13.52
C GLY A 31 -6.58 6.01 14.53
N ASP A 32 -6.47 4.75 14.09
CA ASP A 32 -6.22 3.59 14.95
C ASP A 32 -5.02 2.76 14.49
N TYR A 33 -5.14 1.95 13.43
CA TYR A 33 -4.16 0.89 13.13
C TYR A 33 -2.72 1.39 12.96
N TYR A 34 -2.49 2.55 12.32
CA TYR A 34 -1.16 3.14 12.16
C TYR A 34 -0.61 3.77 13.43
N THR A 35 -1.44 4.05 14.44
CA THR A 35 -1.02 4.63 15.72
C THR A 35 -0.45 3.59 16.69
N ARG A 36 -0.71 2.31 16.44
CA ARG A 36 -0.30 1.21 17.32
C ARG A 36 1.23 1.04 17.33
N GLY A 37 1.77 0.65 18.48
CA GLY A 37 3.19 0.28 18.62
C GLY A 37 3.52 -1.14 18.13
N GLY A 38 4.78 -1.56 18.29
CA GLY A 38 5.26 -2.93 18.04
C GLY A 38 5.78 -3.20 16.62
N LEU A 39 5.23 -2.51 15.61
CA LEU A 39 5.77 -2.49 14.25
C LEU A 39 6.03 -1.06 13.82
N SER A 40 7.19 -0.83 13.21
CA SER A 40 7.50 0.39 12.50
C SER A 40 6.57 0.58 11.30
N THR A 41 6.43 1.82 10.83
CA THR A 41 5.65 2.12 9.62
C THR A 41 6.17 1.36 8.40
N ARG A 42 7.49 1.16 8.30
CA ARG A 42 8.14 0.36 7.24
C ARG A 42 7.68 -1.09 7.25
N GLU A 43 7.57 -1.70 8.43
CA GLU A 43 7.08 -3.06 8.58
C GLU A 43 5.58 -3.15 8.29
N ARG A 44 4.78 -2.18 8.74
CA ARG A 44 3.33 -2.13 8.47
C ARG A 44 3.04 -2.06 6.97
N GLU A 45 3.71 -1.17 6.25
CA GLU A 45 3.54 -1.03 4.80
C GLU A 45 4.01 -2.27 4.04
N MET A 46 5.09 -2.92 4.50
CA MET A 46 5.54 -4.20 3.93
C MET A 46 4.50 -5.30 4.13
N VAL A 47 3.91 -5.41 5.31
CA VAL A 47 2.87 -6.41 5.61
C VAL A 47 1.63 -6.14 4.76
N THR A 48 1.16 -4.89 4.68
CA THR A 48 0.01 -4.52 3.83
C THR A 48 0.28 -4.86 2.36
N PHE A 49 1.48 -4.58 1.85
CA PHE A 49 1.90 -4.97 0.50
C PHE A 49 1.79 -6.48 0.26
N CYS A 50 2.25 -7.32 1.21
CA CYS A 50 2.11 -8.77 1.11
C CYS A 50 0.64 -9.21 0.99
N PHE A 51 -0.24 -8.65 1.81
CA PHE A 51 -1.66 -9.01 1.81
C PHE A 51 -2.37 -8.59 0.52
N LEU A 52 -2.10 -7.39 0.00
CA LEU A 52 -2.67 -6.92 -1.27
C LEU A 52 -2.18 -7.77 -2.45
N ALA A 53 -0.87 -8.08 -2.49
CA ALA A 53 -0.31 -8.99 -3.49
C ALA A 53 -0.95 -10.38 -3.42
N ALA A 54 -1.16 -10.90 -2.20
CA ALA A 54 -1.78 -12.18 -1.98
C ALA A 54 -3.27 -12.19 -2.34
N GLN A 55 -4.03 -11.13 -2.07
CA GLN A 55 -5.46 -11.04 -2.38
C GLN A 55 -5.70 -11.03 -3.89
N GLY A 56 -4.91 -10.27 -4.65
CA GLY A 56 -5.11 -10.05 -6.09
C GLY A 56 -6.36 -9.22 -6.40
N GLY A 57 -6.47 -8.70 -7.64
CA GLY A 57 -7.61 -7.87 -8.06
C GLY A 57 -7.70 -6.50 -7.37
N CYS A 58 -6.64 -6.10 -6.66
CA CYS A 58 -6.50 -4.83 -5.95
C CYS A 58 -5.20 -4.13 -6.37
N GLU A 59 -4.81 -4.27 -7.64
CA GLU A 59 -3.59 -3.68 -8.19
C GLU A 59 -3.50 -2.15 -7.99
N PRO A 60 -4.58 -1.35 -8.07
CA PRO A 60 -4.50 0.08 -7.73
C PRO A 60 -4.05 0.34 -6.29
N GLN A 61 -4.56 -0.45 -5.32
CA GLN A 61 -4.15 -0.38 -3.92
C GLN A 61 -2.73 -0.90 -3.74
N LEU A 62 -2.37 -1.99 -4.41
CA LEU A 62 -1.02 -2.55 -4.37
C LEU A 62 0.04 -1.56 -4.88
N THR A 63 -0.23 -0.85 -5.98
CA THR A 63 0.64 0.22 -6.48
C THR A 63 0.73 1.38 -5.50
N ALA A 64 -0.40 1.81 -4.91
CA ALA A 64 -0.39 2.87 -3.90
C ALA A 64 0.45 2.50 -2.67
N HIS A 65 0.34 1.26 -2.18
CA HIS A 65 1.12 0.77 -1.05
C HIS A 65 2.57 0.44 -1.41
N ALA A 66 2.87 0.08 -2.66
CA ALA A 66 4.24 0.02 -3.14
C ALA A 66 4.90 1.42 -3.10
N LYS A 67 4.18 2.47 -3.52
CA LYS A 67 4.65 3.86 -3.42
C LYS A 67 4.81 4.30 -1.95
N ALA A 68 3.85 3.96 -1.09
CA ALA A 68 3.94 4.22 0.34
C ALA A 68 5.18 3.57 0.98
N ASN A 69 5.46 2.31 0.64
CA ASN A 69 6.70 1.63 1.06
C ASN A 69 7.96 2.42 0.68
N LEU A 70 8.05 2.89 -0.57
CA LEU A 70 9.18 3.71 -1.02
C LEU A 70 9.28 5.03 -0.24
N ASN A 71 8.15 5.70 0.02
CA ASN A 71 8.10 6.96 0.77
C ASN A 71 8.52 6.81 2.22
N VAL A 72 8.27 5.65 2.84
CA VAL A 72 8.71 5.36 4.22
C VAL A 72 10.12 4.77 4.28
N GLY A 73 10.83 4.72 3.16
CA GLY A 73 12.25 4.38 3.06
C GLY A 73 12.55 2.91 2.78
N ASN A 74 11.54 2.07 2.51
CA ASN A 74 11.80 0.73 1.96
C ASN A 74 12.29 0.86 0.52
N GLU A 75 13.20 -0.03 0.12
CA GLU A 75 13.79 0.04 -1.22
C GLU A 75 12.99 -0.81 -2.21
N LYS A 76 13.03 -0.42 -3.49
CA LYS A 76 12.49 -1.22 -4.59
C LYS A 76 13.02 -2.66 -4.55
N ALA A 77 14.32 -2.83 -4.27
CA ALA A 77 14.97 -4.14 -4.17
C ALA A 77 14.36 -4.99 -3.04
N LEU A 78 14.06 -4.38 -1.88
CA LEU A 78 13.39 -5.06 -0.77
C LEU A 78 12.00 -5.56 -1.20
N LEU A 79 11.20 -4.73 -1.87
CA LEU A 79 9.86 -5.13 -2.32
C LEU A 79 9.89 -6.29 -3.32
N ILE A 80 10.89 -6.31 -4.22
CA ILE A 80 11.10 -7.44 -5.13
C ILE A 80 11.46 -8.71 -4.36
N ALA A 81 12.32 -8.61 -3.34
CA ALA A 81 12.66 -9.74 -2.48
C ALA A 81 11.43 -10.26 -1.71
N VAL A 82 10.59 -9.37 -1.18
CA VAL A 82 9.33 -9.72 -0.51
C VAL A 82 8.38 -10.42 -1.47
N ALA A 83 8.15 -9.88 -2.67
CA ALA A 83 7.31 -10.52 -3.68
C ALA A 83 7.85 -11.91 -4.08
N SER A 84 9.18 -12.05 -4.17
CA SER A 84 9.85 -13.33 -4.45
C SER A 84 9.61 -14.34 -3.33
N GLN A 85 9.67 -13.90 -2.07
CA GLN A 85 9.37 -14.75 -0.91
C GLN A 85 7.89 -15.16 -0.85
N CYS A 86 6.97 -14.30 -1.31
CA CYS A 86 5.55 -14.63 -1.40
C CYS A 86 5.22 -15.61 -2.54
N MET A 87 6.05 -15.68 -3.58
CA MET A 87 5.78 -16.43 -4.82
C MET A 87 5.34 -17.90 -4.59
N PRO A 88 5.97 -18.69 -3.71
CA PRO A 88 5.54 -20.07 -3.47
C PRO A 88 4.11 -20.19 -2.92
N TYR A 89 3.61 -19.14 -2.25
CA TYR A 89 2.31 -19.11 -1.60
C TYR A 89 1.20 -18.51 -2.47
N ILE A 90 1.56 -17.56 -3.35
CA ILE A 90 0.58 -16.80 -4.13
C ILE A 90 0.65 -17.09 -5.65
N GLY A 91 1.67 -17.82 -6.09
CA GLY A 91 1.89 -18.20 -7.48
C GLY A 91 2.45 -17.09 -8.37
N TYR A 92 2.88 -17.48 -9.58
CA TYR A 92 3.47 -16.57 -10.56
C TYR A 92 2.53 -15.43 -11.00
N PRO A 93 1.23 -15.63 -11.30
CA PRO A 93 0.39 -14.54 -11.80
C PRO A 93 0.31 -13.34 -10.84
N ARG A 94 0.07 -13.60 -9.55
CA ARG A 94 -0.01 -12.55 -8.53
C ARG A 94 1.36 -11.91 -8.27
N THR A 95 2.43 -12.71 -8.30
CA THR A 95 3.79 -12.19 -8.16
C THR A 95 4.16 -11.26 -9.32
N LEU A 96 3.84 -11.62 -10.57
CA LEU A 96 4.10 -10.78 -11.74
C LEU A 96 3.30 -9.48 -11.69
N ASN A 97 2.04 -9.51 -11.25
CA ASN A 97 1.25 -8.31 -11.01
C ASN A 97 1.91 -7.42 -9.95
N ALA A 98 2.41 -7.99 -8.85
CA ALA A 98 3.13 -7.25 -7.81
C ALA A 98 4.41 -6.60 -8.34
N ILE A 99 5.20 -7.31 -9.16
CA ILE A 99 6.41 -6.75 -9.79
C ILE A 99 6.06 -5.56 -10.70
N ARG A 100 4.97 -5.65 -11.48
CA ARG A 100 4.48 -4.51 -12.28
C ARG A 100 4.14 -3.33 -11.38
N CYS A 101 3.33 -3.53 -10.34
CA CYS A 101 2.96 -2.48 -9.39
C CYS A 101 4.18 -1.81 -8.72
N ILE A 102 5.20 -2.60 -8.35
CA ILE A 102 6.47 -2.08 -7.81
C ILE A 102 7.19 -1.18 -8.83
N ASN A 103 7.23 -1.61 -10.11
CA ASN A 103 7.88 -0.84 -11.16
C ASN A 103 7.17 0.49 -11.43
N ASP A 104 5.84 0.46 -11.52
CA ASP A 104 5.02 1.65 -11.74
C ASP A 104 5.21 2.66 -10.58
N ALA A 105 5.13 2.18 -9.34
CA ALA A 105 5.36 3.01 -8.15
C ALA A 105 6.77 3.64 -8.11
N ALA A 106 7.80 2.96 -8.62
CA ALA A 106 9.16 3.46 -8.64
C ALA A 106 9.45 4.45 -9.79
N GLN A 107 8.64 4.44 -10.86
CA GLN A 107 8.75 5.41 -11.95
C GLN A 107 8.18 6.77 -11.55
N ASP A 108 7.07 6.78 -10.81
CA ASP A 108 6.42 8.00 -10.31
C ASP A 108 7.27 8.82 -9.33
N ASN A 109 8.29 8.22 -8.71
CA ASN A 109 9.20 8.91 -7.78
C ASN A 109 10.37 9.62 -8.48
N ARG A 110 10.41 9.63 -9.82
CA ARG A 110 11.45 10.31 -10.63
C ARG A 110 11.02 11.67 -11.20
N THR A 111 9.86 12.18 -10.80
CA THR A 111 9.34 13.53 -11.12
C THR A 111 9.06 14.29 -9.85
#